data_AF-A0A536RG52-F1
#
_entry.id   AF-A0A536RG52-F1
#
_cell.length_a   1.000
_cell.length_b   1.000
_cell.length_c   1.000
_cell.angle_alpha   90.00
_cell.angle_beta   90.00
_cell.angle_gamma   90.00
#
_symmetry.space_group_name_H-M   'P 1'
#
loop_
_entity.id
_entity.type
_entity.pdbx_description
1 polymer ?
#
loop_
_entity_poly.entity_id
_entity_poly.type
_entity_poly.pdbx_seq_one_letter_code
_entity_poly.pdbx_strand_id
1 'polypeptide(L)'
;MSDPGLNPVDAAVLALIVVTTWSGYRTGFVATTYSLASWVLAVAAALAFAGPATALVETLTGRPKPVAATIGFVVTIVVAEALFSAAGHLAIRPIVALVRRSPLGIADRILGTLPAAVRSLFIVAVAILAIEALPIGSDVKAAVEASRTGRFVNAEIVAFQPQIESFIGQLGGSPILVTRIGEDQTERLDLPDGIELAPDPVAERQLFDLVNEERTQRGIDALVLDERLVPVARSHSQEMFTLKYFSHESPVSGSPFDRLKAARITYSRAGENLAYAQSVAVAHRALMESPGHRENILRPEFTRIGIGVISAGAYGRMVTQLFITP
;
A
#
# COMPACT_ATOMS: atom_id res chain seq x y z
N MET A 1 8.42 -25.19 -15.80
CA MET A 1 8.18 -23.97 -15.00
C MET A 1 9.53 -23.49 -14.51
N SER A 2 10.13 -22.52 -15.17
CA SER A 2 11.38 -21.90 -14.73
C SER A 2 11.08 -21.14 -13.43
N ASP A 3 11.76 -21.50 -12.35
CA ASP A 3 11.75 -20.73 -11.12
C ASP A 3 12.10 -19.28 -11.49
N PRO A 4 11.16 -18.31 -11.39
CA PRO A 4 11.49 -16.93 -11.71
C PRO A 4 12.54 -16.53 -10.69
N GLY A 5 13.74 -16.22 -11.16
CA GLY A 5 14.87 -15.90 -10.29
C GLY A 5 14.49 -14.92 -9.19
N LEU A 6 15.21 -15.01 -8.07
CA LEU A 6 14.93 -14.26 -6.85
C LEU A 6 14.72 -12.76 -7.17
N ASN A 7 13.51 -12.25 -6.90
CA ASN A 7 13.16 -10.86 -7.21
C ASN A 7 14.17 -9.92 -6.51
N PRO A 8 14.67 -8.87 -7.19
CA PRO A 8 15.69 -7.99 -6.64
C PRO A 8 15.26 -7.30 -5.32
N VAL A 9 13.96 -7.03 -5.15
CA VAL A 9 13.39 -6.49 -3.91
C VAL A 9 13.44 -7.53 -2.79
N ASP A 10 13.08 -8.79 -3.07
CA ASP A 10 13.19 -9.88 -2.09
C ASP A 10 14.65 -10.10 -1.67
N ALA A 11 15.60 -10.01 -2.61
CA ALA A 11 17.03 -10.09 -2.31
C ALA A 11 17.52 -8.93 -1.43
N ALA A 12 17.10 -7.70 -1.75
CA ALA A 12 17.46 -6.51 -0.98
C ALA A 12 16.91 -6.55 0.45
N VAL A 13 15.65 -7.00 0.60
CA VAL A 13 15.04 -7.19 1.93
C VAL A 13 15.80 -8.24 2.72
N LEU A 14 16.12 -9.40 2.13
CA LEU A 14 16.89 -10.44 2.80
C LEU A 14 18.25 -9.92 3.27
N ALA A 15 18.97 -9.19 2.40
CA ALA A 15 20.25 -8.58 2.75
C ALA A 15 20.11 -7.58 3.91
N LEU A 16 19.07 -6.75 3.91
CA LEU A 16 18.79 -5.81 4.99
C LEU A 16 18.49 -6.54 6.31
N ILE A 17 17.69 -7.60 6.29
CA ILE A 17 17.41 -8.42 7.48
C ILE A 17 18.71 -9.02 8.02
N VAL A 18 19.57 -9.56 7.17
CA VAL A 18 20.87 -10.13 7.61
C VAL A 18 21.75 -9.06 8.25
N VAL A 19 21.91 -7.89 7.60
CA VAL A 19 22.75 -6.80 8.10
C VAL A 19 22.22 -6.24 9.43
N THR A 20 20.91 -6.02 9.53
CA THR A 20 20.27 -5.48 10.74
C THR A 20 20.29 -6.48 11.88
N THR A 21 20.04 -7.76 11.61
CA THR A 21 20.11 -8.84 12.61
C THR A 21 21.53 -9.00 13.14
N TRP A 22 22.54 -8.95 12.26
CA TRP A 22 23.94 -8.95 12.65
C TRP A 22 24.30 -7.72 13.50
N SER A 23 23.80 -6.54 13.13
CA SER A 23 23.94 -5.32 13.94
C SER A 23 23.31 -5.50 15.33
N GLY A 24 22.10 -6.07 15.40
CA GLY A 24 21.43 -6.42 16.66
C GLY A 24 22.27 -7.34 17.55
N TYR A 25 22.86 -8.38 16.95
CA TYR A 25 23.76 -9.30 17.67
C TYR A 25 25.03 -8.62 18.22
N ARG A 26 25.58 -7.62 17.52
CA ARG A 26 26.75 -6.86 17.98
C ARG A 26 26.39 -5.84 19.06
N THR A 27 25.18 -5.28 18.98
CA THR A 27 24.75 -4.17 19.84
C THR A 27 24.15 -4.69 21.15
N GLY A 28 23.39 -5.78 21.10
CA GLY A 28 22.76 -6.42 22.25
C GLY A 28 21.30 -6.01 22.45
N PHE A 29 20.54 -6.88 23.11
CA PHE A 29 19.11 -6.78 23.34
C PHE A 29 18.69 -5.46 23.97
N VAL A 30 19.38 -5.00 25.01
CA VAL A 30 18.98 -3.76 25.71
C VAL A 30 19.03 -2.56 24.77
N ALA A 31 20.13 -2.40 24.04
CA ALA A 31 20.32 -1.30 23.13
C ALA A 31 19.39 -1.39 21.92
N THR A 32 19.22 -2.58 21.35
CA THR A 32 18.35 -2.79 20.19
C THR A 32 16.88 -2.63 20.54
N THR A 33 16.45 -3.04 21.74
CA THR A 33 15.07 -2.82 22.21
C THR A 33 14.76 -1.35 22.38
N TYR A 34 15.70 -0.58 22.95
CA TYR A 34 15.55 0.86 23.01
C TYR A 34 15.48 1.49 21.62
N SER A 35 16.37 1.07 20.73
CA SER A 35 16.41 1.53 19.34
C SER A 35 15.11 1.23 18.58
N LEU A 36 14.45 0.11 18.87
CA LEU A 36 13.12 -0.20 18.34
C LEU A 36 12.07 0.73 18.96
N ALA A 37 12.07 0.93 20.27
CA ALA A 37 11.13 1.82 20.95
C ALA A 37 11.25 3.28 20.46
N SER A 38 12.47 3.80 20.29
CA SER A 38 12.69 5.13 19.75
C SER A 38 12.20 5.26 18.31
N TRP A 39 12.30 4.20 17.52
CA TRP A 39 11.81 4.18 16.15
C TRP A 39 10.27 4.20 16.11
N VAL A 40 9.61 3.43 16.97
CA VAL A 40 8.14 3.48 17.14
C VAL A 40 7.69 4.88 17.55
N LEU A 41 8.38 5.52 18.50
CA LEU A 41 8.09 6.91 18.90
C LEU A 41 8.35 7.90 17.75
N ALA A 42 9.38 7.68 16.92
CA ALA A 42 9.65 8.50 15.76
C ALA A 42 8.54 8.39 14.70
N VAL A 43 7.99 7.19 14.47
CA VAL A 43 6.81 7.01 13.61
C VAL A 43 5.59 7.71 14.21
N ALA A 44 5.33 7.54 15.50
CA ALA A 44 4.23 8.23 16.16
C ALA A 44 4.36 9.76 16.05
N ALA A 45 5.57 10.30 16.19
CA ALA A 45 5.84 11.71 15.94
C ALA A 45 5.59 12.08 14.47
N ALA A 46 6.05 11.29 13.51
CA ALA A 46 5.81 11.55 12.10
C ALA A 46 4.32 11.56 11.73
N LEU A 47 3.52 10.70 12.37
CA LEU A 47 2.06 10.74 12.26
C LEU A 47 1.45 12.01 12.89
N ALA A 48 1.86 12.34 14.11
CA ALA A 48 1.37 13.53 14.82
C ALA A 48 1.72 14.85 14.11
N PHE A 49 2.87 14.91 13.44
CA PHE A 49 3.35 16.08 12.72
C PHE A 49 3.14 15.98 11.20
N ALA A 50 2.36 15.01 10.70
CA ALA A 50 2.20 14.77 9.27
C ALA A 50 1.70 16.01 8.51
N GLY A 51 0.69 16.71 9.05
CA GLY A 51 0.14 17.93 8.45
C GLY A 51 1.18 19.06 8.32
N PRO A 52 1.77 19.53 9.43
CA PRO A 52 2.81 20.55 9.39
C PRO A 52 4.02 20.17 8.53
N ALA A 53 4.48 18.92 8.61
CA ALA A 53 5.60 18.43 7.81
C ALA A 53 5.28 18.44 6.30
N THR A 54 4.07 18.01 5.92
CA THR A 54 3.58 18.06 4.53
C THR A 54 3.59 19.49 4.01
N ALA A 55 2.96 20.42 4.76
CA ALA A 55 2.85 21.82 4.37
C ALA A 55 4.24 22.49 4.21
N LEU A 56 5.17 22.18 5.11
CA LEU A 56 6.54 22.67 5.04
C LEU A 56 7.25 22.15 3.78
N VAL A 57 7.17 20.84 3.50
CA VAL A 57 7.80 20.26 2.31
C VAL A 57 7.17 20.79 1.03
N GLU A 58 5.85 20.92 0.98
CA GLU A 58 5.12 21.50 -0.16
C GLU A 58 5.59 22.93 -0.43
N THR A 59 5.71 23.75 0.62
CA THR A 59 6.19 25.14 0.50
C THR A 59 7.65 25.22 0.02
N LEU A 60 8.52 24.33 0.53
CA LEU A 60 9.95 24.36 0.21
C LEU A 60 10.29 23.75 -1.15
N THR A 61 9.50 22.78 -1.62
CA THR A 61 9.86 21.97 -2.79
C THR A 61 8.91 22.13 -3.98
N GLY A 62 7.73 22.72 -3.77
CA GLY A 62 6.67 22.82 -4.78
C GLY A 62 6.14 21.47 -5.25
N ARG A 63 6.40 20.38 -4.50
CA ARG A 63 5.99 19.03 -4.88
C ARG A 63 4.50 18.80 -4.59
N PRO A 64 3.83 17.96 -5.39
CA PRO A 64 2.48 17.47 -5.11
C PRO A 64 2.27 17.06 -3.65
N LYS A 65 1.12 17.41 -3.07
CA LYS A 65 0.77 17.08 -1.67
C LYS A 65 1.04 15.62 -1.28
N PRO A 66 0.72 14.58 -2.08
CA PRO A 66 1.04 13.18 -1.71
C PRO A 66 2.56 12.91 -1.61
N VAL A 67 3.34 13.51 -2.51
CA VAL A 67 4.81 13.41 -2.53
C VAL A 67 5.38 14.17 -1.34
N ALA A 68 4.89 15.39 -1.09
CA ALA A 68 5.30 16.22 0.05
C ALA A 68 4.97 15.54 1.39
N ALA A 69 3.82 14.87 1.49
CA ALA A 69 3.42 14.11 2.68
C ALA A 69 4.36 12.95 2.94
N THR A 70 4.71 12.19 1.89
CA THR A 70 5.64 11.06 2.00
C THR A 70 7.03 11.52 2.43
N ILE A 71 7.56 12.57 1.78
CA ILE A 71 8.87 13.15 2.13
C ILE A 71 8.84 13.70 3.56
N GLY A 72 7.80 14.47 3.91
CA GLY A 72 7.64 15.03 5.25
C GLY A 72 7.62 13.95 6.32
N PHE A 73 6.85 12.89 6.10
CA PHE A 73 6.79 11.74 7.00
C PHE A 73 8.16 11.07 7.20
N VAL A 74 8.87 10.76 6.11
CA VAL A 74 10.21 10.13 6.19
C VAL A 74 11.22 11.05 6.88
N VAL A 75 11.22 12.34 6.55
CA VAL A 75 12.11 13.34 7.18
C VAL A 75 11.82 13.46 8.67
N THR A 76 10.55 13.50 9.08
CA THR A 76 10.19 13.54 10.51
C THR A 76 10.65 12.28 11.25
N ILE A 77 10.52 11.09 10.66
CA ILE A 77 11.08 9.86 11.25
C ILE A 77 12.58 10.00 11.45
N VAL A 78 13.32 10.41 10.42
CA VAL A 78 14.79 10.51 10.48
C VAL A 78 15.22 11.53 11.54
N VAL A 79 14.59 12.70 11.58
CA VAL A 79 14.90 13.74 12.56
C VAL A 79 14.54 13.29 13.98
N ALA A 80 13.35 12.73 14.20
CA ALA A 80 12.94 12.24 15.51
C ALA A 80 13.82 11.09 16.00
N GLU A 81 14.18 10.16 15.11
CA GLU A 81 15.08 9.04 15.45
C GLU A 81 16.47 9.53 15.83
N ALA A 82 17.03 10.50 15.09
CA ALA A 82 18.32 11.10 15.43
C ALA A 82 18.28 11.76 16.83
N LEU A 83 17.20 12.48 17.16
CA LEU A 83 17.02 13.11 18.46
C LEU A 83 16.90 12.07 19.59
N PHE A 84 16.05 11.06 19.42
CA PHE A 84 15.90 9.99 20.41
C PHE A 84 17.19 9.17 20.56
N SER A 85 17.88 8.86 19.47
CA SER A 85 19.15 8.13 19.49
C SER A 85 20.23 8.91 20.24
N ALA A 86 20.34 10.22 20.01
CA ALA A 86 21.27 11.09 20.73
C ALA A 86 20.96 11.14 22.24
N ALA A 87 19.69 11.31 22.61
CA ALA A 87 19.25 11.31 24.00
C ALA A 87 19.49 9.95 24.70
N GLY A 88 19.16 8.86 23.99
CA GLY A 88 19.28 7.49 24.48
C GLY A 88 20.70 6.98 24.64
N HIS A 89 21.62 7.44 23.78
CA HIS A 89 23.03 7.07 23.87
C HIS A 89 23.61 7.45 25.24
N LEU A 90 23.18 8.56 25.84
CA LEU A 90 23.62 8.95 27.18
C LEU A 90 22.92 8.13 28.28
N ALA A 91 21.61 7.90 28.15
CA ALA A 91 20.81 7.24 29.17
C ALA A 91 21.10 5.73 29.31
N ILE A 92 21.35 5.03 28.20
CA ILE A 92 21.34 3.55 28.17
C ILE A 92 22.74 2.95 28.09
N ARG A 93 23.73 3.71 27.63
CA ARG A 93 25.13 3.27 27.61
C ARG A 93 25.64 2.70 28.94
N PRO A 94 25.36 3.28 30.14
CA PRO A 94 25.81 2.66 31.40
C PRO A 94 25.14 1.30 31.64
N ILE A 95 23.86 1.16 31.31
CA ILE A 95 23.09 -0.08 31.48
C ILE A 95 23.64 -1.17 30.54
N VAL A 96 23.86 -0.83 29.27
CA VAL A 96 24.43 -1.76 28.28
C VAL A 96 25.83 -2.21 28.69
N ALA A 97 26.66 -1.30 29.18
CA ALA A 97 28.01 -1.64 29.67
C ALA A 97 27.96 -2.59 30.88
N LEU A 98 27.00 -2.39 31.78
CA LEU A 98 26.79 -3.26 32.94
C LEU A 98 26.36 -4.68 32.52
N VAL A 99 25.34 -4.79 31.66
CA VAL A 99 24.83 -6.07 31.16
C VAL A 99 25.90 -6.84 30.40
N ARG A 100 26.67 -6.16 29.54
CA ARG A 100 27.72 -6.79 28.71
C ARG A 100 28.88 -7.37 29.52
N ARG A 101 29.18 -6.80 30.69
CA ARG A 101 30.21 -7.31 31.62
C ARG A 101 29.72 -8.44 32.52
N SER A 102 28.40 -8.68 32.55
CA SER A 102 27.79 -9.73 33.34
C SER A 102 27.76 -11.08 32.58
N PRO A 103 27.46 -12.20 33.27
CA PRO A 103 27.22 -13.49 32.62
C PRO A 103 26.09 -13.46 31.58
N LEU A 104 25.20 -12.47 31.64
CA LEU A 104 24.09 -12.29 30.69
C LEU A 104 24.54 -11.72 29.34
N GLY A 105 25.81 -11.33 29.16
CA GLY A 105 26.29 -10.68 27.94
C GLY A 105 26.11 -11.51 26.66
N ILE A 106 26.19 -12.85 26.74
CA ILE A 106 25.92 -13.73 25.60
C ILE A 106 24.42 -13.74 25.28
N ALA A 107 23.57 -13.85 26.30
CA ALA A 107 22.12 -13.80 26.15
C ALA A 107 21.66 -12.46 25.58
N ASP A 108 22.22 -11.34 26.05
CA ASP A 108 21.97 -10.00 25.52
C ASP A 108 22.27 -9.92 24.02
N ARG A 109 23.41 -10.45 23.57
CA ARG A 109 23.75 -10.47 22.14
C ARG A 109 22.80 -11.33 21.32
N ILE A 110 22.53 -12.56 21.77
CA ILE A 110 21.64 -13.48 21.04
C ILE A 110 20.22 -12.89 20.96
N LEU A 111 19.67 -12.43 22.09
CA LEU A 111 18.32 -11.86 22.12
C LEU A 111 18.21 -10.55 21.33
N GLY A 112 19.31 -9.81 21.14
CA GLY A 112 19.35 -8.60 20.33
C GLY A 112 19.00 -8.80 18.86
N THR A 113 19.05 -10.03 18.34
CA THR A 113 18.62 -10.33 16.97
C THR A 113 17.10 -10.15 16.79
N LEU A 114 16.29 -10.44 17.81
CA LEU A 114 14.83 -10.38 17.74
C LEU A 114 14.30 -8.96 17.51
N PRO A 115 14.59 -7.95 18.39
CA PRO A 115 14.13 -6.59 18.15
C PRO A 115 14.76 -5.97 16.89
N ALA A 116 15.96 -6.42 16.47
CA ALA A 116 16.56 -5.98 15.22
C ALA A 116 15.78 -6.48 14.00
N ALA A 117 15.39 -7.76 13.99
CA ALA A 117 14.57 -8.33 12.93
C ALA A 117 13.21 -7.62 12.84
N VAL A 118 12.55 -7.37 13.99
CA VAL A 118 11.30 -6.59 14.04
C VAL A 118 11.51 -5.18 13.47
N ARG A 119 12.55 -4.46 13.90
CA ARG A 119 12.88 -3.13 13.35
C ARG A 119 13.11 -3.18 11.83
N SER A 120 13.73 -4.24 11.32
CA SER A 120 13.99 -4.38 9.88
C SER A 120 12.70 -4.52 9.06
N LEU A 121 11.69 -5.25 9.57
CA LEU A 121 10.38 -5.37 8.91
C LEU A 121 9.69 -4.01 8.81
N PHE A 122 9.74 -3.22 9.87
CA PHE A 122 9.18 -1.87 9.86
C PHE A 122 9.90 -0.92 8.89
N ILE A 123 11.23 -0.99 8.82
CA ILE A 123 12.01 -0.20 7.84
C ILE A 123 11.63 -0.59 6.41
N VAL A 124 11.49 -1.88 6.14
CA VAL A 124 11.05 -2.40 4.83
C VAL A 124 9.64 -1.90 4.50
N ALA A 125 8.72 -1.93 5.47
CA ALA A 125 7.36 -1.42 5.30
C ALA A 125 7.33 0.06 4.92
N VAL A 126 8.06 0.91 5.65
CA VAL A 126 8.16 2.34 5.34
C VAL A 126 8.82 2.57 3.97
N ALA A 127 9.85 1.78 3.61
CA ALA A 127 10.51 1.90 2.32
C ALA A 127 9.59 1.53 1.15
N ILE A 128 8.81 0.45 1.27
CA ILE A 128 7.83 0.04 0.26
C ILE A 128 6.77 1.12 0.08
N LEU A 129 6.18 1.62 1.18
CA LEU A 129 5.20 2.70 1.13
C LEU A 129 5.76 3.97 0.47
N ALA A 130 7.00 4.33 0.81
CA ALA A 130 7.66 5.46 0.18
C ALA A 130 7.88 5.24 -1.32
N ILE A 131 8.27 4.03 -1.74
CA ILE A 131 8.44 3.70 -3.17
C ILE A 131 7.12 3.80 -3.93
N GLU A 132 6.02 3.32 -3.33
CA GLU A 132 4.69 3.37 -3.94
C GLU A 132 4.19 4.80 -4.09
N ALA A 133 4.37 5.65 -3.07
CA ALA A 133 3.87 7.02 -3.07
C ALA A 133 4.74 8.01 -3.85
N LEU A 134 6.05 7.78 -3.93
CA LEU A 134 6.96 8.66 -4.67
C LEU A 134 6.85 8.41 -6.19
N PRO A 135 7.14 9.43 -7.03
CA PRO A 135 7.14 9.30 -8.49
C PRO A 135 8.41 8.57 -8.97
N ILE A 136 8.59 7.33 -8.53
CA ILE A 136 9.67 6.44 -8.94
C ILE A 136 9.26 5.72 -10.23
N GLY A 137 10.23 5.36 -11.09
CA GLY A 137 9.99 4.66 -12.34
C GLY A 137 9.17 3.38 -12.18
N SER A 138 8.32 3.10 -13.18
CA SER A 138 7.37 1.98 -13.21
C SER A 138 8.04 0.63 -12.96
N ASP A 139 9.28 0.44 -13.41
CA ASP A 139 10.02 -0.81 -13.26
C ASP A 139 10.29 -1.14 -11.77
N VAL A 140 10.60 -0.12 -10.96
CA VAL A 140 10.85 -0.30 -9.53
C VAL A 140 9.55 -0.62 -8.80
N LYS A 141 8.46 0.08 -9.13
CA LYS A 141 7.14 -0.19 -8.55
C LYS A 141 6.65 -1.59 -8.91
N ALA A 142 6.80 -1.98 -10.18
CA ALA A 142 6.49 -3.33 -10.64
C ALA A 142 7.33 -4.39 -9.93
N ALA A 143 8.62 -4.13 -9.68
CA ALA A 143 9.48 -5.04 -8.94
C ALA A 143 9.02 -5.21 -7.48
N VAL A 144 8.58 -4.14 -6.81
CA VAL A 144 8.03 -4.18 -5.45
C VAL A 144 6.70 -4.94 -5.42
N GLU A 145 5.79 -4.67 -6.35
CA GLU A 145 4.49 -5.35 -6.42
C GLU A 145 4.64 -6.84 -6.77
N ALA A 146 5.61 -7.19 -7.62
CA ALA A 146 5.94 -8.57 -7.95
C ALA A 146 6.67 -9.33 -6.84
N SER A 147 7.22 -8.63 -5.83
CA SER A 147 7.98 -9.24 -4.74
C SER A 147 7.06 -9.96 -3.75
N ARG A 148 7.52 -11.12 -3.24
CA ARG A 148 6.79 -11.85 -2.19
C ARG A 148 6.72 -11.02 -0.91
N THR A 149 7.83 -10.36 -0.58
CA THR A 149 7.90 -9.48 0.59
C THR A 149 7.03 -8.26 0.41
N GLY A 150 7.02 -7.64 -0.77
CA GLY A 150 6.14 -6.50 -1.08
C GLY A 150 4.68 -6.83 -0.82
N ARG A 151 4.21 -7.97 -1.36
CA ARG A 151 2.84 -8.45 -1.12
C ARG A 151 2.57 -8.73 0.35
N PHE A 152 3.49 -9.39 1.07
CA PHE A 152 3.34 -9.67 2.50
C PHE A 152 3.25 -8.39 3.33
N VAL A 153 4.14 -7.43 3.08
CA VAL A 153 4.17 -6.14 3.79
C VAL A 153 2.91 -5.33 3.54
N ASN A 154 2.48 -5.22 2.28
CA ASN A 154 1.22 -4.57 1.93
C ASN A 154 0.03 -5.27 2.59
N ALA A 155 0.07 -6.61 2.66
CA ALA A 155 -0.90 -7.40 3.39
C ALA A 155 -0.88 -7.13 4.91
N GLU A 156 0.25 -6.87 5.54
CA GLU A 156 0.22 -6.51 6.97
C GLU A 156 -0.24 -5.07 7.17
N ILE A 157 0.22 -4.12 6.35
CA ILE A 157 -0.15 -2.69 6.45
C ILE A 157 -1.66 -2.50 6.43
N VAL A 158 -2.37 -3.16 5.50
CA VAL A 158 -3.82 -3.01 5.41
C VAL A 158 -4.52 -3.69 6.60
N ALA A 159 -4.01 -4.80 7.11
CA ALA A 159 -4.60 -5.46 8.29
C ALA A 159 -4.53 -4.58 9.55
N PHE A 160 -3.52 -3.71 9.61
CA PHE A 160 -3.33 -2.73 10.68
C PHE A 160 -3.91 -1.34 10.36
N GLN A 161 -4.46 -1.13 9.16
CA GLN A 161 -4.93 0.18 8.71
C GLN A 161 -6.02 0.77 9.63
N PRO A 162 -7.05 0.04 10.06
CA PRO A 162 -8.07 0.59 10.98
C PRO A 162 -7.49 1.07 12.32
N GLN A 163 -6.49 0.35 12.84
CA GLN A 163 -5.81 0.70 14.08
C GLN A 163 -4.93 1.94 13.88
N ILE A 164 -4.23 2.04 12.74
CA ILE A 164 -3.44 3.21 12.36
C ILE A 164 -4.36 4.43 12.21
N GLU A 165 -5.49 4.30 11.52
CA GLU A 165 -6.48 5.37 11.33
C GLU A 165 -7.10 5.80 12.66
N SER A 166 -7.48 4.86 13.52
CA SER A 166 -7.99 5.16 14.86
C SER A 166 -6.97 5.93 15.70
N PHE A 167 -5.71 5.49 15.68
CA PHE A 167 -4.62 6.15 16.38
C PHE A 167 -4.34 7.56 15.83
N ILE A 168 -4.28 7.72 14.51
CA ILE A 168 -4.11 9.03 13.85
C ILE A 168 -5.30 9.96 14.18
N GLY A 169 -6.52 9.43 14.16
CA GLY A 169 -7.73 10.17 14.51
C GLY A 169 -7.73 10.67 15.96
N GLN A 170 -7.23 9.85 16.89
CA GLN A 170 -7.02 10.27 18.29
C GLN A 170 -5.99 11.39 18.42
N LEU A 171 -5.00 11.44 17.52
CA LEU A 171 -3.99 12.49 17.45
C LEU A 171 -4.43 13.71 16.61
N GLY A 172 -5.65 13.72 16.08
CA GLY A 172 -6.20 14.81 15.27
C GLY A 172 -5.65 14.90 13.84
N GLY A 173 -5.01 13.84 13.33
CA GLY A 173 -4.47 13.78 11.97
C GLY A 173 -5.50 13.32 10.92
N SER A 174 -5.23 13.61 9.65
CA SER A 174 -6.01 13.06 8.51
C SER A 174 -5.40 11.76 7.99
N PRO A 175 -6.21 10.81 7.46
CA PRO A 175 -5.68 9.57 6.87
C PRO A 175 -4.69 9.86 5.73
N ILE A 176 -3.52 9.23 5.80
CA ILE A 176 -2.42 9.40 4.83
C ILE A 176 -2.61 8.47 3.61
N LEU A 177 -3.32 7.35 3.79
CA LEU A 177 -3.56 6.36 2.75
C LEU A 177 -4.90 6.65 2.07
N VAL A 178 -4.86 7.00 0.79
CA VAL A 178 -6.06 7.07 -0.04
C VAL A 178 -6.49 5.63 -0.30
N THR A 179 -7.52 5.16 0.39
CA THR A 179 -8.25 3.93 0.03
C THR A 179 -9.72 4.27 0.05
N ARG A 180 -10.36 4.26 -1.12
CA ARG A 180 -11.81 4.39 -1.28
C ARG A 180 -12.36 3.20 -2.04
N ILE A 181 -13.50 2.70 -1.61
CA ILE A 181 -14.24 1.62 -2.26
C ILE A 181 -15.60 2.15 -2.68
N GLY A 182 -16.07 1.78 -3.87
CA GLY A 182 -17.30 2.35 -4.42
C GLY A 182 -18.51 2.01 -3.55
N GLU A 183 -19.14 3.00 -2.95
CA GLU A 183 -20.45 2.83 -2.31
C GLU A 183 -21.52 3.50 -3.18
N ASP A 184 -22.80 3.38 -2.81
CA ASP A 184 -23.92 3.89 -3.61
C ASP A 184 -23.93 5.43 -3.77
N GLN A 185 -23.12 6.15 -2.98
CA GLN A 185 -23.05 7.62 -3.01
C GLN A 185 -21.89 8.11 -3.88
N THR A 186 -22.16 9.14 -4.69
CA THR A 186 -21.11 9.81 -5.47
C THR A 186 -20.25 10.69 -4.58
N GLU A 187 -18.95 10.42 -4.56
CA GLU A 187 -17.99 11.24 -3.83
C GLU A 187 -17.23 12.18 -4.76
N ARG A 188 -16.95 13.40 -4.30
CA ARG A 188 -16.05 14.33 -4.98
C ARG A 188 -14.61 14.10 -4.55
N LEU A 189 -13.70 14.05 -5.50
CA LEU A 189 -12.26 13.90 -5.26
C LEU A 189 -11.58 15.28 -5.26
N ASP A 190 -10.78 15.53 -4.24
CA ASP A 190 -9.91 16.71 -4.16
C ASP A 190 -8.60 16.42 -4.88
N LEU A 191 -8.59 16.63 -6.19
CA LEU A 191 -7.46 16.37 -7.08
C LEU A 191 -7.07 17.65 -7.83
N PRO A 192 -5.77 17.94 -8.02
CA PRO A 192 -5.35 19.05 -8.86
C PRO A 192 -5.68 18.82 -10.33
N ASP A 193 -5.63 19.89 -11.11
CA ASP A 193 -5.74 19.84 -12.57
C ASP A 193 -4.41 19.41 -13.21
N GLY A 194 -4.49 18.86 -14.43
CA GLY A 194 -3.31 18.53 -15.22
C GLY A 194 -2.52 17.31 -14.73
N ILE A 195 -3.14 16.42 -13.94
CA ILE A 195 -2.51 15.16 -13.54
C ILE A 195 -2.33 14.29 -14.79
N GLU A 196 -1.14 13.72 -14.94
CA GLU A 196 -0.86 12.75 -15.99
C GLU A 196 -1.56 11.43 -15.65
N LEU A 197 -2.39 10.96 -16.59
CA LEU A 197 -3.21 9.76 -16.44
C LEU A 197 -2.77 8.74 -17.49
N ALA A 198 -2.45 7.54 -17.03
CA ALA A 198 -1.97 6.47 -17.91
C ALA A 198 -2.62 5.12 -17.55
N PRO A 199 -3.04 4.31 -18.52
CA PRO A 199 -3.43 2.93 -18.28
C PRO A 199 -2.28 2.12 -17.65
N ASP A 200 -2.59 1.27 -16.69
CA ASP A 200 -1.63 0.42 -15.98
C ASP A 200 -1.95 -1.08 -16.22
N PRO A 201 -1.55 -1.66 -17.38
CA PRO A 201 -1.84 -3.05 -17.71
C PRO A 201 -1.14 -4.06 -16.79
N VAL A 202 -0.03 -3.67 -16.15
CA VAL A 202 0.66 -4.51 -15.16
C VAL A 202 -0.21 -4.64 -13.92
N ALA A 203 -0.72 -3.52 -13.41
CA ALA A 203 -1.68 -3.48 -12.30
C ALA A 203 -2.96 -4.27 -12.62
N GLU A 204 -3.53 -4.14 -13.83
CA GLU A 204 -4.70 -4.90 -14.26
C GLU A 204 -4.46 -6.41 -14.17
N ARG A 205 -3.31 -6.87 -14.67
CA ARG A 205 -2.95 -8.29 -14.64
C ARG A 205 -2.76 -8.80 -13.22
N GLN A 206 -2.05 -8.05 -12.39
CA GLN A 206 -1.85 -8.40 -10.99
C GLN A 206 -3.17 -8.50 -10.22
N LEU A 207 -4.08 -7.54 -10.43
CA LEU A 207 -5.38 -7.55 -9.77
C LEU A 207 -6.25 -8.72 -10.25
N PHE A 208 -6.16 -9.09 -11.53
CA PHE A 208 -6.81 -10.30 -12.07
C PHE A 208 -6.28 -11.57 -11.41
N ASP A 209 -4.95 -11.69 -11.26
CA ASP A 209 -4.33 -12.85 -10.63
C ASP A 209 -4.73 -12.94 -9.14
N LEU A 210 -4.77 -11.82 -8.40
CA LEU A 210 -5.24 -11.77 -7.00
C LEU A 210 -6.71 -12.20 -6.87
N VAL A 211 -7.59 -11.71 -7.74
CA VAL A 211 -9.01 -12.11 -7.77
C VAL A 211 -9.16 -13.62 -7.96
N ASN A 212 -8.41 -14.20 -8.90
CA ASN A 212 -8.49 -15.63 -9.20
C ASN A 212 -7.80 -16.51 -8.16
N GLU A 213 -6.72 -16.05 -7.55
CA GLU A 213 -6.15 -16.69 -6.36
C GLU A 213 -7.24 -16.82 -5.28
N GLU A 214 -8.00 -15.76 -5.04
CA GLU A 214 -8.98 -15.73 -3.96
C GLU A 214 -10.21 -16.60 -4.20
N ARG A 215 -10.62 -16.72 -5.48
CA ARG A 215 -11.66 -17.66 -5.92
C ARG A 215 -11.19 -19.11 -5.81
N THR A 216 -10.00 -19.43 -6.34
CA THR A 216 -9.48 -20.80 -6.36
C THR A 216 -9.18 -21.34 -4.97
N GLN A 217 -8.68 -20.50 -4.05
CA GLN A 217 -8.50 -20.87 -2.64
C GLN A 217 -9.81 -21.30 -1.96
N ARG A 218 -10.96 -20.85 -2.45
CA ARG A 218 -12.31 -21.18 -1.94
C ARG A 218 -13.04 -22.22 -2.79
N GLY A 219 -12.35 -22.86 -3.74
CA GLY A 219 -12.94 -23.85 -4.63
C GLY A 219 -13.94 -23.27 -5.64
N ILE A 220 -13.85 -21.98 -5.93
CA ILE A 220 -14.66 -21.30 -6.94
C ILE A 220 -13.85 -21.22 -8.25
N ASP A 221 -14.50 -21.49 -9.37
CA ASP A 221 -13.86 -21.45 -10.69
C ASP A 221 -13.23 -20.08 -10.99
N ALA A 222 -12.02 -20.10 -11.54
CA ALA A 222 -11.33 -18.90 -11.96
C ALA A 222 -12.10 -18.17 -13.09
N LEU A 223 -12.18 -16.85 -12.98
CA LEU A 223 -12.72 -15.98 -14.03
C LEU A 223 -11.78 -15.95 -15.22
N VAL A 224 -12.36 -15.92 -16.42
CA VAL A 224 -11.59 -15.71 -17.64
C VAL A 224 -11.59 -14.22 -18.00
N LEU A 225 -10.41 -13.67 -18.28
CA LEU A 225 -10.31 -12.29 -18.74
C LEU A 225 -11.08 -12.11 -20.06
N ASP A 226 -11.96 -11.11 -20.13
CA ASP A 226 -12.66 -10.69 -21.34
C ASP A 226 -12.12 -9.33 -21.78
N GLU A 227 -11.30 -9.35 -22.84
CA GLU A 227 -10.62 -8.16 -23.35
C GLU A 227 -11.60 -7.07 -23.83
N ARG A 228 -12.86 -7.42 -24.11
CA ARG A 228 -13.89 -6.45 -24.51
C ARG A 228 -14.31 -5.55 -23.34
N LEU A 229 -14.19 -6.04 -22.10
CA LEU A 229 -14.56 -5.30 -20.89
C LEU A 229 -13.46 -4.33 -20.44
N VAL A 230 -12.19 -4.62 -20.74
CA VAL A 230 -11.03 -3.79 -20.35
C VAL A 230 -11.15 -2.34 -20.83
N PRO A 231 -11.44 -2.02 -22.11
CA PRO A 231 -11.58 -0.63 -22.53
C PRO A 231 -12.76 0.09 -21.86
N VAL A 232 -13.85 -0.62 -21.55
CA VAL A 232 -15.00 -0.05 -20.83
C VAL A 232 -14.61 0.33 -19.41
N ALA A 233 -13.94 -0.59 -18.71
CA ALA A 233 -13.45 -0.38 -17.35
C ALA A 233 -12.39 0.75 -17.28
N ARG A 234 -11.43 0.77 -18.22
CA ARG A 234 -10.42 1.84 -18.32
C ARG A 234 -11.06 3.19 -18.56
N SER A 235 -12.06 3.26 -19.45
CA SER A 235 -12.76 4.51 -19.74
C SER A 235 -13.44 5.08 -18.50
N HIS A 236 -14.09 4.24 -17.69
CA HIS A 236 -14.74 4.70 -16.44
C HIS A 236 -13.70 5.14 -15.40
N SER A 237 -12.64 4.36 -15.21
CA SER A 237 -11.52 4.74 -14.32
C SER A 237 -10.85 6.06 -14.73
N GLN A 238 -10.70 6.30 -16.03
CA GLN A 238 -10.17 7.55 -16.58
C GLN A 238 -11.11 8.72 -16.34
N GLU A 239 -12.40 8.51 -16.59
CA GLU A 239 -13.45 9.51 -16.41
C GLU A 239 -13.57 9.97 -14.94
N MET A 240 -13.52 9.03 -13.99
CA MET A 240 -13.52 9.34 -12.55
C MET A 240 -12.36 10.25 -12.14
N PHE A 241 -11.15 10.03 -12.67
CA PHE A 241 -10.03 10.95 -12.45
C PHE A 241 -10.24 12.30 -13.13
N THR A 242 -10.63 12.30 -14.41
CA THR A 242 -10.78 13.52 -15.21
C THR A 242 -11.86 14.45 -14.66
N LEU A 243 -12.99 13.88 -14.23
CA LEU A 243 -14.13 14.62 -13.68
C LEU A 243 -14.09 14.72 -12.14
N LYS A 244 -13.06 14.15 -11.51
CA LYS A 244 -12.78 14.22 -10.07
C LYS A 244 -13.98 13.76 -9.21
N TYR A 245 -14.55 12.62 -9.58
CA TYR A 245 -15.58 11.94 -8.81
C TYR A 245 -15.25 10.47 -8.63
N PHE A 246 -15.92 9.83 -7.69
CA PHE A 246 -15.82 8.39 -7.47
C PHE A 246 -17.23 7.83 -7.24
N SER A 247 -17.72 7.04 -8.20
CA SER A 247 -19.08 6.51 -8.22
C SER A 247 -19.26 5.43 -9.30
N HIS A 248 -20.17 4.49 -9.07
CA HIS A 248 -20.69 3.58 -10.09
C HIS A 248 -21.43 4.33 -11.21
N GLU A 249 -22.20 5.34 -10.81
CA GLU A 249 -22.96 6.20 -11.71
C GLU A 249 -22.06 7.31 -12.27
N SER A 250 -21.90 7.31 -13.59
CA SER A 250 -21.22 8.39 -14.27
C SER A 250 -22.20 9.52 -14.62
N PRO A 251 -21.81 10.79 -14.42
CA PRO A 251 -22.60 11.93 -14.88
C PRO A 251 -22.65 12.07 -16.42
N VAL A 252 -21.81 11.32 -17.15
CA VAL A 252 -21.68 11.40 -18.62
C VAL A 252 -22.06 10.08 -19.28
N SER A 253 -21.50 8.96 -18.78
CA SER A 253 -21.62 7.64 -19.39
C SER A 253 -22.67 6.73 -18.73
N GLY A 254 -23.36 7.23 -17.69
CA GLY A 254 -24.45 6.54 -17.00
C GLY A 254 -23.98 5.40 -16.10
N SER A 255 -24.87 4.43 -15.90
CA SER A 255 -24.63 3.26 -15.04
C SER A 255 -23.63 2.28 -15.66
N PRO A 256 -23.09 1.30 -14.89
CA PRO A 256 -22.25 0.24 -15.47
C PRO A 256 -22.97 -0.50 -16.61
N PHE A 257 -24.29 -0.66 -16.50
CA PHE A 257 -25.11 -1.34 -17.51
C PHE A 257 -25.24 -0.52 -18.80
N ASP A 258 -25.33 0.81 -18.69
CA ASP A 258 -25.34 1.71 -19.85
C ASP A 258 -24.00 1.69 -20.58
N ARG A 259 -22.89 1.70 -19.83
CA ARG A 259 -21.54 1.57 -20.39
C ARG A 259 -21.35 0.24 -21.13
N LEU A 260 -21.77 -0.88 -20.54
CA LEU A 260 -21.72 -2.20 -21.20
C LEU A 260 -22.60 -2.25 -22.46
N LYS A 261 -23.80 -1.66 -22.40
CA LYS A 261 -24.72 -1.58 -23.53
C LYS A 261 -24.16 -0.73 -24.67
N ALA A 262 -23.56 0.42 -24.36
CA ALA A 262 -22.91 1.29 -25.34
C ALA A 262 -21.75 0.58 -26.05
N ALA A 263 -21.03 -0.28 -25.32
CA ALA A 263 -19.98 -1.15 -25.86
C ALA A 263 -20.52 -2.39 -26.60
N ARG A 264 -21.84 -2.56 -26.72
CA ARG A 264 -22.52 -3.71 -27.35
C ARG A 264 -22.14 -5.05 -26.72
N ILE A 265 -21.89 -5.06 -25.41
CA ILE A 265 -21.57 -6.28 -24.66
C ILE A 265 -22.88 -6.89 -24.17
N THR A 266 -23.16 -8.12 -24.62
CA THR A 266 -24.30 -8.91 -24.18
C THR A 266 -23.93 -9.75 -22.97
N TYR A 267 -24.85 -9.84 -22.01
CA TYR A 267 -24.67 -10.63 -20.79
C TYR A 267 -26.04 -11.01 -20.21
N SER A 268 -26.09 -12.11 -19.48
CA SER A 268 -27.24 -12.51 -18.65
C SER A 268 -27.14 -11.93 -17.23
N ARG A 269 -25.93 -11.64 -16.75
CA ARG A 269 -25.64 -11.00 -15.45
C ARG A 269 -24.43 -10.09 -15.57
N ALA A 270 -24.41 -8.98 -14.84
CA ALA A 270 -23.25 -8.10 -14.73
C ALA A 270 -23.10 -7.56 -13.30
N GLY A 271 -21.87 -7.19 -12.94
CA GLY A 271 -21.55 -6.51 -11.68
C GLY A 271 -20.34 -5.61 -11.86
N GLU A 272 -20.19 -4.62 -10.99
CA GLU A 272 -19.05 -3.72 -10.96
C GLU A 272 -18.49 -3.60 -9.55
N ASN A 273 -17.15 -3.55 -9.45
CA ASN A 273 -16.45 -3.12 -8.25
C ASN A 273 -15.56 -1.93 -8.58
N LEU A 274 -15.50 -0.95 -7.68
CA LEU A 274 -14.63 0.22 -7.82
C LEU A 274 -13.69 0.34 -6.63
N ALA A 275 -12.43 0.67 -6.90
CA ALA A 275 -11.47 1.04 -5.86
C ALA A 275 -10.62 2.22 -6.31
N TYR A 276 -10.23 3.06 -5.36
CA TYR A 276 -9.22 4.08 -5.53
C TYR A 276 -8.17 3.90 -4.42
N ALA A 277 -6.98 3.45 -4.80
CA ALA A 277 -5.92 3.09 -3.84
C ALA A 277 -4.51 3.42 -4.36
N GLN A 278 -3.52 3.42 -3.46
CA GLN A 278 -2.11 3.62 -3.84
C GLN A 278 -1.51 2.42 -4.61
N SER A 279 -1.92 1.19 -4.26
CA SER A 279 -1.49 -0.03 -4.94
C SER A 279 -2.64 -1.01 -5.16
N VAL A 280 -2.46 -1.93 -6.11
CA VAL A 280 -3.47 -2.95 -6.42
C VAL A 280 -3.68 -3.95 -5.29
N ALA A 281 -2.65 -4.20 -4.47
CA ALA A 281 -2.77 -5.06 -3.29
C ALA A 281 -3.71 -4.44 -2.26
N VAL A 282 -3.57 -3.13 -2.01
CA VAL A 282 -4.48 -2.37 -1.12
C VAL A 282 -5.90 -2.34 -1.71
N ALA A 283 -6.03 -2.05 -3.01
CA ALA A 283 -7.34 -2.05 -3.69
C ALA A 283 -8.03 -3.41 -3.57
N HIS A 284 -7.35 -4.51 -3.93
CA HIS A 284 -7.92 -5.86 -3.90
C HIS A 284 -8.44 -6.21 -2.51
N ARG A 285 -7.63 -5.95 -1.48
CA ARG A 285 -8.01 -6.27 -0.12
C ARG A 285 -9.19 -5.44 0.35
N ALA A 286 -9.20 -4.13 0.11
CA ALA A 286 -10.31 -3.28 0.52
C ALA A 286 -11.64 -3.76 -0.10
N LEU A 287 -11.60 -4.18 -1.38
CA LEU A 287 -12.73 -4.83 -2.04
C LEU A 287 -13.11 -6.17 -1.35
N MET A 288 -12.11 -6.97 -1.01
CA MET A 288 -12.30 -8.21 -0.27
C MET A 288 -12.69 -8.03 1.18
N GLU A 289 -12.61 -6.83 1.78
CA GLU A 289 -13.08 -6.54 3.14
C GLU A 289 -14.53 -6.03 3.14
N SER A 290 -14.93 -5.37 2.05
CA SER A 290 -16.29 -4.89 1.83
C SER A 290 -17.26 -6.01 1.41
N PRO A 291 -18.36 -6.25 2.16
CA PRO A 291 -19.29 -7.33 1.87
C PRO A 291 -19.84 -7.35 0.44
N GLY A 292 -20.29 -6.21 -0.10
CA GLY A 292 -20.89 -6.13 -1.44
C GLY A 292 -19.87 -6.38 -2.55
N HIS A 293 -18.68 -5.80 -2.45
CA HIS A 293 -17.61 -6.00 -3.42
C HIS A 293 -17.06 -7.44 -3.39
N ARG A 294 -16.89 -8.00 -2.19
CA ARG A 294 -16.50 -9.40 -1.98
C ARG A 294 -17.53 -10.34 -2.61
N GLU A 295 -18.83 -10.05 -2.47
CA GLU A 295 -19.88 -10.84 -3.10
C GLU A 295 -19.66 -10.91 -4.61
N ASN A 296 -19.39 -9.78 -5.29
CA ASN A 296 -19.08 -9.79 -6.72
C ASN A 296 -17.84 -10.64 -7.07
N ILE A 297 -16.74 -10.50 -6.32
CA ILE A 297 -15.50 -11.25 -6.56
C ILE A 297 -15.72 -12.76 -6.43
N LEU A 298 -16.50 -13.18 -5.42
CA LEU A 298 -16.71 -14.59 -5.08
C LEU A 298 -17.99 -15.18 -5.69
N ARG A 299 -18.78 -14.40 -6.45
CA ARG A 299 -20.01 -14.87 -7.07
C ARG A 299 -19.70 -15.99 -8.09
N PRO A 300 -20.16 -17.24 -7.88
CA PRO A 300 -19.86 -18.35 -8.80
C PRO A 300 -20.49 -18.17 -10.18
N GLU A 301 -21.59 -17.44 -10.29
CA GLU A 301 -22.29 -17.23 -11.55
C GLU A 301 -21.50 -16.35 -12.53
N PHE A 302 -20.63 -15.47 -12.04
CA PHE A 302 -19.73 -14.72 -12.92
C PHE A 302 -18.63 -15.63 -13.46
N THR A 303 -18.42 -15.56 -14.77
CA THR A 303 -17.45 -16.40 -15.49
C THR A 303 -16.40 -15.57 -16.24
N ARG A 304 -16.67 -14.27 -16.44
CA ARG A 304 -15.79 -13.34 -17.15
C ARG A 304 -15.53 -12.10 -16.32
N ILE A 305 -14.35 -11.52 -16.49
CA ILE A 305 -13.96 -10.26 -15.86
C ILE A 305 -13.18 -9.39 -16.84
N GLY A 306 -13.37 -8.07 -16.79
CA GLY A 306 -12.43 -7.10 -17.32
C GLY A 306 -12.05 -6.13 -16.23
N ILE A 307 -10.76 -5.79 -16.17
CA ILE A 307 -10.22 -4.84 -15.20
C ILE A 307 -9.63 -3.68 -15.97
N GLY A 308 -9.98 -2.46 -15.57
CA GLY A 308 -9.37 -1.24 -16.03
C GLY A 308 -8.69 -0.54 -14.87
N VAL A 309 -7.41 -0.21 -15.05
CA VAL A 309 -6.66 0.57 -14.06
C VAL A 309 -6.06 1.79 -14.75
N ILE A 310 -6.35 2.97 -14.20
CA ILE A 310 -5.66 4.20 -14.56
C ILE A 310 -4.76 4.60 -13.39
N SER A 311 -3.50 4.90 -13.69
CA SER A 311 -2.55 5.49 -12.73
C SER A 311 -2.54 7.01 -12.87
N ALA A 312 -2.58 7.68 -11.74
CA ALA A 312 -2.40 9.13 -11.57
C ALA A 312 -1.05 9.44 -10.88
N GLY A 313 -0.04 8.59 -11.07
CA GLY A 313 1.27 8.74 -10.44
C GLY A 313 1.18 8.74 -8.91
N ALA A 314 1.61 9.82 -8.28
CA ALA A 314 1.59 9.98 -6.82
C ALA A 314 0.18 10.11 -6.22
N TYR A 315 -0.85 10.31 -7.04
CA TYR A 315 -2.24 10.36 -6.58
C TYR A 315 -2.86 8.97 -6.46
N GLY A 316 -2.19 7.92 -6.95
CA GLY A 316 -2.65 6.53 -6.82
C GLY A 316 -3.31 6.02 -8.09
N ARG A 317 -4.18 5.00 -7.95
CA ARG A 317 -4.77 4.24 -9.05
C ARG A 317 -6.28 4.12 -8.89
N MET A 318 -6.99 4.46 -9.95
CA MET A 318 -8.43 4.24 -10.08
C MET A 318 -8.65 2.89 -10.75
N VAL A 319 -9.50 2.07 -10.15
CA VAL A 319 -9.73 0.69 -10.54
C VAL A 319 -11.22 0.48 -10.77
N THR A 320 -11.54 -0.12 -11.91
CA THR A 320 -12.87 -0.65 -12.22
C THR A 320 -12.73 -2.14 -12.57
N GLN A 321 -13.49 -3.00 -11.89
CA GLN A 321 -13.66 -4.40 -12.26
C GLN A 321 -15.09 -4.59 -12.77
N LEU A 322 -15.22 -5.09 -13.99
CA LEU A 322 -16.50 -5.47 -14.59
C LEU A 322 -16.58 -6.99 -14.63
N PHE A 323 -17.62 -7.56 -14.03
CA PHE A 323 -17.90 -8.99 -14.03
C PHE A 323 -19.10 -9.26 -14.92
N ILE A 324 -19.05 -10.31 -15.74
CA ILE A 324 -20.23 -10.74 -16.49
C ILE A 324 -20.40 -12.26 -16.51
N THR A 325 -21.64 -12.66 -16.78
CA THR A 325 -22.00 -13.96 -17.33
C THR A 325 -22.52 -13.72 -18.75
N PRO A 326 -21.86 -14.23 -19.81
CA PRO A 326 -22.31 -14.02 -21.19
C PRO A 326 -23.76 -14.44 -21.46
#